data_AF-A0A537SN80-F1
#
_entry.id   AF-A0A537SN80-F1
#
_cell.length_a   1.000
_cell.length_b   1.000
_cell.length_c   1.000
_cell.angle_alpha   90.00
_cell.angle_beta   90.00
_cell.angle_gamma   90.00
#
_symmetry.space_group_name_H-M   'P 1'
#
loop_
_entity.id
_entity.type
_entity.pdbx_description
1 polymer ?
#
loop_
_entity_poly.entity_id
_entity_poly.type
_entity_poly.pdbx_seq_one_letter_code
_entity_poly.pdbx_strand_id
1 'polypeptide(L)'
;MRGLLLLRRTALTCYTPHDHWVGASAMRQRDFITLLSSAAAWPRECTFGGLTPLVLATVMGLTLGGCSQPSDTPPSAQQPTAADRARKDADDKAWAEAEKTETVAAFTSYLQNFPSGAHTAEASRHIVALMEQAKKDADDKAWADAEKIGSAAAFNVYIQNFGSGAHVAEGRRRIAALDEQARKEADEMAWTEAVRIGTAAAFNAYVQNFGSGAHVAEARQRIAALDEQARKEADEKAWTEAVRTGTAAAFNGYLQNFGSGAHAAEARQRVAALETRGREEVERRVHPRKALRAKRANKKSRHQSASRLCDYPGNGCLENVLIPSSRVRRESLFERSFVPYVRVPWRPY
;
A
#
# COMPACT_ATOMS: atom_id res chain seq x y z
N MET A 1 48.01 18.73 3.61
CA MET A 1 47.49 19.99 4.17
C MET A 1 46.12 20.22 3.55
N ARG A 2 45.04 19.82 4.22
CA ARG A 2 44.16 20.66 5.07
C ARG A 2 43.51 21.81 4.30
N GLY A 3 42.18 21.72 4.13
CA GLY A 3 41.30 22.89 4.11
C GLY A 3 40.52 23.13 2.81
N LEU A 4 39.41 22.41 2.61
CA LEU A 4 38.30 22.92 1.80
C LEU A 4 37.02 22.80 2.63
N LEU A 5 36.63 23.92 3.24
CA LEU A 5 35.39 24.10 4.00
C LEU A 5 34.21 24.15 3.02
N LEU A 6 33.43 23.08 2.95
CA LEU A 6 32.08 23.12 2.38
C LEU A 6 31.12 23.67 3.43
N LEU A 7 30.77 24.96 3.29
CA LEU A 7 29.64 25.56 4.00
C LEU A 7 28.34 24.86 3.55
N ARG A 8 27.83 23.94 4.38
CA ARG A 8 26.45 23.47 4.29
C ARG A 8 25.53 24.61 4.74
N ARG A 9 24.82 25.19 3.78
CA ARG A 9 23.76 26.18 3.99
C ARG A 9 22.50 25.43 4.49
N THR A 10 22.37 25.24 5.79
CA THR A 10 21.11 24.83 6.42
C THR A 10 20.14 26.00 6.39
N ALA A 11 19.19 25.97 5.45
CA ALA A 11 18.03 26.84 5.49
C ALA A 11 17.08 26.30 6.57
N LEU A 12 17.09 26.93 7.74
CA LEU A 12 15.95 26.88 8.66
C LEU A 12 14.87 27.77 8.07
N THR A 13 13.88 27.15 7.43
CA THR A 13 12.64 27.82 7.06
C THR A 13 11.78 27.88 8.33
N CYS A 14 11.73 29.04 8.96
CA CYS A 14 10.76 29.35 10.00
C CYS A 14 9.36 29.33 9.37
N TYR A 15 8.55 28.34 9.73
CA TYR A 15 7.13 28.29 9.42
C TYR A 15 6.37 28.93 10.57
N THR A 16 5.80 30.11 10.32
CA THR A 16 4.83 30.79 11.19
C THR A 16 3.41 30.46 10.72
N PRO A 17 2.52 29.95 11.58
CA PRO A 17 1.09 30.06 11.37
C PRO A 17 0.55 31.30 12.10
N HIS A 18 -0.24 32.08 11.36
CA HIS A 18 -0.96 33.26 11.83
C HIS A 18 -2.02 32.91 12.90
N ASP A 19 -2.09 33.76 13.92
CA ASP A 19 -3.04 33.70 15.03
C ASP A 19 -4.49 34.03 14.62
N HIS A 20 -5.39 33.37 15.36
CA HIS A 20 -6.83 33.50 15.35
C HIS A 20 -7.28 34.59 16.33
N TRP A 21 -8.35 35.32 15.98
CA TRP A 21 -8.99 36.32 16.83
C TRP A 21 -10.13 35.72 17.68
N VAL A 22 -10.23 36.27 18.91
CA VAL A 22 -11.34 36.27 19.90
C VAL A 22 -11.50 35.09 20.87
N GLY A 23 -11.36 35.42 22.16
CA GLY A 23 -12.11 34.74 23.22
C GLY A 23 -11.48 34.72 24.61
N ALA A 24 -11.02 35.84 25.14
CA ALA A 24 -10.63 35.93 26.55
C ALA A 24 -11.87 35.85 27.46
N SER A 25 -11.93 34.81 28.30
CA SER A 25 -12.21 34.88 29.76
C SER A 25 -12.72 33.53 30.28
N ALA A 26 -11.91 32.82 31.09
CA ALA A 26 -12.31 32.26 32.39
C ALA A 26 -11.31 31.21 32.90
N MET A 27 -10.73 31.52 34.06
CA MET A 27 -10.28 30.65 35.15
C MET A 27 -9.30 29.49 34.89
N ARG A 28 -8.09 29.76 35.38
CA ARG A 28 -7.05 28.85 35.83
C ARG A 28 -7.60 27.85 36.87
N GLN A 29 -7.60 26.57 36.53
CA GLN A 29 -7.70 25.47 37.50
C GLN A 29 -6.66 24.39 37.14
N ARG A 30 -5.39 24.79 37.23
CA ARG A 30 -4.27 23.86 37.44
C ARG A 30 -3.96 23.95 38.92
N ASP A 31 -4.28 22.88 39.64
CA ASP A 31 -3.69 22.42 40.91
C ASP A 31 -4.67 21.41 41.55
N PHE A 32 -4.74 20.17 41.02
CA PHE A 32 -5.43 19.07 41.74
C PHE A 32 -4.92 17.67 41.37
N ILE A 33 -3.66 17.51 40.96
CA ILE A 33 -3.01 16.19 40.83
C ILE A 33 -1.57 16.27 41.37
N THR A 34 -1.42 16.33 42.69
CA THR A 34 -0.17 16.04 43.40
C THR A 34 -0.43 15.48 44.81
N LEU A 35 -1.43 14.62 44.98
CA LEU A 35 -1.67 13.89 46.23
C LEU A 35 -1.97 12.40 46.03
N LEU A 36 -1.26 11.73 45.11
CA LEU A 36 -1.28 10.26 45.01
C LEU A 36 0.13 9.70 44.77
N SER A 37 1.04 9.94 45.71
CA SER A 37 2.28 9.18 45.85
C SER A 37 2.79 9.28 47.28
N SER A 38 2.18 8.50 48.17
CA SER A 38 2.78 7.95 49.41
C SER A 38 1.73 7.13 50.16
N ALA A 39 1.49 5.90 49.71
CA ALA A 39 0.96 4.85 50.57
C ALA A 39 2.01 3.75 50.61
N ALA A 40 2.82 3.79 51.67
CA ALA A 40 3.79 2.77 51.99
C ALA A 40 3.07 1.44 52.29
N ALA A 41 3.74 0.38 51.85
CA ALA A 41 3.35 -1.01 51.93
C ALA A 41 2.89 -1.47 53.32
N TRP A 42 1.84 -2.31 53.32
CA TRP A 42 1.60 -3.28 54.38
C TRP A 42 1.77 -4.68 53.77
N PRO A 43 2.58 -5.57 54.38
CA PRO A 43 2.81 -6.89 53.85
C PRO A 43 1.61 -7.81 54.09
N ARG A 44 1.40 -8.68 53.10
CA ARG A 44 0.53 -9.85 53.13
C ARG A 44 1.15 -10.91 54.02
N GLU A 45 0.31 -11.72 54.68
CA GLU A 45 0.41 -13.17 54.88
C GLU A 45 -0.25 -13.56 56.21
N CYS A 46 -1.35 -14.32 56.14
CA CYS A 46 -1.44 -15.65 56.75
C CYS A 46 -2.80 -16.30 56.44
N THR A 47 -2.70 -17.58 56.13
CA THR A 47 -3.66 -18.45 55.48
C THR A 47 -4.66 -19.09 56.45
N PHE A 48 -5.83 -19.40 55.90
CA PHE A 48 -6.77 -20.41 56.40
C PHE A 48 -6.07 -21.75 56.68
N GLY A 49 -6.43 -22.39 57.79
CA GLY A 49 -6.03 -23.77 58.11
C GLY A 49 -6.73 -24.25 59.37
N GLY A 50 -7.78 -25.07 59.20
CA GLY A 50 -8.49 -25.68 60.31
C GLY A 50 -7.64 -26.72 61.06
N LEU A 51 -8.11 -27.08 62.25
CA LEU A 51 -8.10 -28.43 62.84
C LEU A 51 -8.59 -28.32 64.29
N THR A 52 -9.69 -29.00 64.59
CA THR A 52 -10.01 -29.46 65.94
C THR A 52 -8.99 -30.55 66.33
N PRO A 53 -8.71 -30.69 67.65
CA PRO A 53 -9.23 -31.89 68.29
C PRO A 53 -9.75 -31.69 69.71
N LEU A 54 -10.61 -32.65 70.02
CA LEU A 54 -11.32 -32.97 71.24
C LEU A 54 -10.32 -33.42 72.33
N VAL A 55 -10.36 -32.79 73.51
CA VAL A 55 -9.74 -33.35 74.73
C VAL A 55 -10.75 -33.29 75.86
N LEU A 56 -11.24 -34.49 76.20
CA LEU A 56 -11.97 -34.82 77.42
C LEU A 56 -11.02 -34.69 78.61
N ALA A 57 -11.38 -33.86 79.59
CA ALA A 57 -10.83 -33.93 80.95
C ALA A 57 -11.97 -33.78 81.96
N THR A 58 -12.43 -34.92 82.45
CA THR A 58 -13.19 -35.08 83.68
C THR A 58 -12.35 -34.66 84.89
N VAL A 59 -12.83 -33.68 85.65
CA VAL A 59 -12.45 -33.51 87.06
C VAL A 59 -13.73 -33.44 87.88
N MET A 60 -13.92 -34.47 88.70
CA MET A 60 -14.94 -34.53 89.75
C MET A 60 -14.53 -33.64 90.94
N GLY A 61 -15.49 -32.85 91.41
CA GLY A 61 -15.84 -32.71 92.82
C GLY A 61 -14.93 -31.85 93.71
N LEU A 62 -15.46 -30.73 94.20
CA LEU A 62 -15.68 -30.51 95.64
C LEU A 62 -16.45 -29.20 95.86
N THR A 63 -17.63 -29.37 96.47
CA THR A 63 -18.54 -28.33 96.92
C THR A 63 -18.02 -27.67 98.20
N LEU A 64 -17.85 -26.35 98.19
CA LEU A 64 -18.06 -25.53 99.39
C LEU A 64 -18.89 -24.31 99.01
N GLY A 65 -19.89 -24.07 99.86
CA GLY A 65 -20.96 -23.13 99.64
C GLY A 65 -20.49 -21.69 99.44
N GLY A 66 -21.12 -21.08 98.45
CA GLY A 66 -21.22 -19.64 98.28
C GLY A 66 -22.55 -19.39 97.59
N CYS A 67 -23.63 -19.27 98.36
CA CYS A 67 -24.86 -18.67 97.87
C CYS A 67 -24.56 -17.19 97.61
N SER A 68 -24.04 -16.90 96.42
CA SER A 68 -24.06 -15.54 95.86
C SER A 68 -25.00 -15.62 94.68
N GLN A 69 -26.20 -15.09 94.89
CA GLN A 69 -27.20 -14.89 93.84
C GLN A 69 -26.50 -14.33 92.60
N PRO A 70 -26.63 -14.94 91.41
CA PRO A 70 -26.51 -14.16 90.20
C PRO A 70 -27.68 -13.17 90.26
N SER A 71 -27.40 -11.94 90.65
CA SER A 71 -28.32 -10.84 90.40
C SER A 71 -28.41 -10.72 88.88
N ASP A 72 -29.35 -11.46 88.30
CA ASP A 72 -29.95 -11.18 87.01
C ASP A 72 -30.67 -9.83 87.12
N THR A 73 -29.88 -8.77 87.22
CA THR A 73 -30.33 -7.43 86.88
C THR A 73 -30.27 -7.37 85.36
N PRO A 74 -31.41 -7.29 84.65
CA PRO A 74 -31.37 -6.92 83.25
C PRO A 74 -30.59 -5.60 83.18
N PRO A 75 -29.67 -5.39 82.22
CA PRO A 75 -29.07 -4.09 82.06
C PRO A 75 -30.20 -3.08 81.89
N SER A 76 -30.38 -2.22 82.90
CA SER A 76 -31.37 -1.15 82.87
C SER A 76 -31.07 -0.35 81.62
N ALA A 77 -32.01 -0.33 80.66
CA ALA A 77 -31.89 0.43 79.43
C ALA A 77 -31.60 1.89 79.80
N GLN A 78 -30.33 2.30 79.72
CA GLN A 78 -29.92 3.66 80.01
C GLN A 78 -30.55 4.55 78.94
N GLN A 79 -31.47 5.42 79.34
CA GLN A 79 -32.06 6.39 78.42
C GLN A 79 -30.95 7.29 77.86
N PRO A 80 -30.96 7.59 76.54
CA PRO A 80 -29.94 8.44 75.92
C PRO A 80 -29.85 9.79 76.65
N THR A 81 -28.63 10.24 76.94
CA THR A 81 -28.40 11.51 77.63
C THR A 81 -28.84 12.68 76.75
N ALA A 82 -29.05 13.86 77.36
CA ALA A 82 -29.36 15.07 76.58
C ALA A 82 -28.25 15.40 75.56
N ALA A 83 -27.00 15.08 75.87
CA ALA A 83 -25.86 15.24 74.96
C ALA A 83 -25.91 14.25 73.78
N ASP A 84 -26.33 13.01 74.00
CA ASP A 84 -26.47 12.01 72.92
C ASP A 84 -27.59 12.41 71.95
N ARG A 85 -28.69 12.95 72.47
CA ARG A 85 -29.79 13.49 71.64
C ARG A 85 -29.33 14.69 70.82
N ALA A 86 -28.64 15.64 71.43
CA ALA A 86 -28.11 16.80 70.72
C ALA A 86 -27.09 16.42 69.63
N ARG A 87 -26.26 15.39 69.87
CA ARG A 87 -25.34 14.85 68.85
C ARG A 87 -26.09 14.19 67.70
N LYS A 88 -27.13 13.41 67.99
CA LYS A 88 -27.99 12.80 66.97
C LYS A 88 -28.73 13.85 66.14
N ASP A 89 -29.30 14.88 66.78
CA ASP A 89 -29.99 15.96 66.07
C ASP A 89 -29.03 16.76 65.18
N ALA A 90 -27.79 16.97 65.62
CA ALA A 90 -26.74 17.60 64.82
C ALA A 90 -26.30 16.73 63.63
N ASP A 91 -26.18 15.41 63.84
CA ASP A 91 -25.88 14.41 62.80
C ASP A 91 -26.97 14.40 61.72
N ASP A 92 -28.24 14.24 62.12
CA ASP A 92 -29.39 14.23 61.20
C ASP A 92 -29.52 15.56 60.43
N LYS A 93 -29.24 16.69 61.08
CA LYS A 93 -29.24 18.00 60.41
C LYS A 93 -28.11 18.15 59.40
N ALA A 94 -26.90 17.69 59.73
CA ALA A 94 -25.76 17.73 58.82
C ALA A 94 -25.96 16.80 57.63
N TRP A 95 -26.56 15.63 57.86
CA TRP A 95 -26.99 14.71 56.82
C TRP A 95 -28.00 15.35 55.85
N ALA A 96 -29.07 15.95 56.39
CA ALA A 96 -30.09 16.61 55.56
C ALA A 96 -29.52 17.74 54.68
N GLU A 97 -28.52 18.49 55.17
CA GLU A 97 -27.84 19.51 54.36
C GLU A 97 -26.94 18.89 53.28
N ALA A 98 -26.27 17.77 53.59
CA ALA A 98 -25.48 17.04 52.61
C ALA A 98 -26.34 16.45 51.48
N GLU A 99 -27.49 15.84 51.81
CA GLU A 99 -28.47 15.36 50.83
C GLU A 99 -29.01 16.49 49.96
N LYS A 100 -29.35 17.63 50.57
CA LYS A 100 -29.87 18.79 49.85
C LYS A 100 -28.85 19.37 48.85
N THR A 101 -27.56 19.33 49.19
CA THR A 101 -26.50 19.85 48.32
C THR A 101 -26.09 18.82 47.27
N GLU A 102 -26.16 17.52 47.61
CA GLU A 102 -25.90 16.38 46.71
C GLU A 102 -24.55 16.46 45.98
N THR A 103 -23.48 16.83 46.69
CA THR A 103 -22.13 16.88 46.12
C THR A 103 -21.17 16.00 46.90
N VAL A 104 -20.12 15.51 46.22
CA VAL A 104 -19.02 14.79 46.86
C VAL A 104 -18.43 15.59 48.02
N ALA A 105 -18.29 16.91 47.87
CA ALA A 105 -17.77 17.79 48.92
C ALA A 105 -18.68 17.83 50.15
N ALA A 106 -20.00 17.89 49.97
CA ALA A 106 -20.96 17.95 51.08
C ALA A 106 -20.97 16.63 51.88
N PHE A 107 -21.03 15.48 51.20
CA PHE A 107 -20.95 14.17 51.86
C PHE A 107 -19.58 13.92 52.49
N THR A 108 -18.50 14.40 51.89
CA THR A 108 -17.15 14.33 52.49
C THR A 108 -17.06 15.16 53.76
N SER A 109 -17.65 16.36 53.76
CA SER A 109 -17.70 17.21 54.96
C SER A 109 -18.54 16.58 56.08
N TYR A 110 -19.66 15.93 55.73
CA TYR A 110 -20.44 15.14 56.68
C TYR A 110 -19.59 14.04 57.33
N LEU A 111 -18.88 13.21 56.54
CA LEU A 111 -18.01 12.15 57.04
C LEU A 111 -16.86 12.65 57.94
N GLN A 112 -16.33 13.85 57.65
CA GLN A 112 -15.29 14.48 58.47
C GLN A 112 -15.82 14.96 59.83
N ASN A 113 -17.02 15.54 59.86
CA ASN A 113 -17.63 16.08 61.06
C ASN A 113 -18.31 15.01 61.93
N PHE A 114 -18.79 13.93 61.31
CA PHE A 114 -19.54 12.83 61.94
C PHE A 114 -18.97 11.46 61.54
N PRO A 115 -17.71 11.14 61.92
CA PRO A 115 -17.04 9.90 61.50
C PRO A 115 -17.68 8.61 62.03
N SER A 116 -18.53 8.71 63.06
CA SER A 116 -19.32 7.61 63.61
C SER A 116 -20.82 7.93 63.58
N GLY A 117 -21.25 8.82 62.69
CA GLY A 117 -22.65 9.19 62.47
C GLY A 117 -23.47 8.04 61.88
N ALA A 118 -24.78 8.12 62.04
CA ALA A 118 -25.71 7.09 61.57
C ALA A 118 -25.70 6.92 60.05
N HIS A 119 -25.36 7.98 59.29
CA HIS A 119 -25.43 8.03 57.82
C HIS A 119 -24.07 7.90 57.14
N THR A 120 -23.05 7.40 57.84
CA THR A 120 -21.68 7.27 57.30
C THR A 120 -21.58 6.30 56.12
N ALA A 121 -22.34 5.20 56.16
CA ALA A 121 -22.39 4.23 55.07
C ALA A 121 -23.12 4.81 53.85
N GLU A 122 -24.23 5.52 54.07
CA GLU A 122 -25.01 6.24 53.08
C GLU A 122 -24.17 7.31 52.39
N ALA A 123 -23.53 8.21 53.15
CA ALA A 123 -22.67 9.25 52.61
C ALA A 123 -21.54 8.68 51.72
N SER A 124 -20.92 7.58 52.15
CA SER A 124 -19.89 6.89 51.36
C SER A 124 -20.46 6.33 50.04
N ARG A 125 -21.66 5.75 50.06
CA ARG A 125 -22.35 5.28 48.84
C ARG A 125 -22.69 6.43 47.89
N HIS A 126 -23.17 7.56 48.41
CA HIS A 126 -23.44 8.75 47.58
C HIS A 126 -22.18 9.28 46.91
N ILE A 127 -21.05 9.35 47.62
CA ILE A 127 -19.77 9.77 47.04
C ILE A 127 -19.38 8.86 45.86
N VAL A 128 -19.41 7.53 46.06
CA VAL A 128 -19.07 6.57 45.01
C VAL A 128 -20.01 6.71 43.81
N ALA A 129 -21.32 6.83 44.05
CA ALA A 129 -22.31 7.00 42.99
C ALA A 129 -22.09 8.28 42.17
N LEU A 130 -21.84 9.41 42.85
CA LEU A 130 -21.59 10.69 42.19
C LEU A 130 -20.29 10.67 41.37
N MET A 131 -19.23 10.04 41.89
CA MET A 131 -17.96 9.92 41.16
C MET A 131 -18.08 9.03 39.93
N GLU A 132 -18.80 7.91 40.03
CA GLU A 132 -19.04 7.04 38.89
C GLU A 132 -19.92 7.71 37.83
N GLN A 133 -20.94 8.46 38.26
CA GLN A 133 -21.76 9.26 37.35
C GLN A 133 -20.92 10.31 36.61
N ALA A 134 -20.07 11.07 37.32
CA ALA A 134 -19.19 12.06 36.71
C ALA A 134 -18.21 11.43 35.71
N LYS A 135 -17.69 10.24 36.01
CA LYS A 135 -16.83 9.48 35.08
C LYS A 135 -17.59 9.05 33.83
N LYS A 136 -18.83 8.57 33.99
CA LYS A 136 -19.70 8.20 32.87
C LYS A 136 -20.03 9.41 32.00
N ASP A 137 -20.38 10.54 32.60
CA ASP A 137 -20.68 11.77 31.87
C ASP A 137 -19.46 12.28 31.09
N ALA A 138 -18.26 12.16 31.67
CA ALA A 138 -17.01 12.49 30.99
C ALA A 138 -16.70 11.55 29.81
N ASP A 139 -16.96 10.24 29.96
CA ASP A 139 -16.83 9.24 28.90
C ASP A 139 -17.79 9.54 27.74
N ASP A 140 -19.08 9.73 28.04
CA ASP A 140 -20.12 10.04 27.06
C ASP A 140 -19.84 11.36 26.34
N LYS A 141 -19.38 12.38 27.06
CA LYS A 141 -18.97 13.65 26.46
C LYS A 141 -17.78 13.49 25.51
N ALA A 142 -16.74 12.78 25.93
CA ALA A 142 -15.55 12.56 25.10
C ALA A 142 -15.88 11.74 23.84
N TRP A 143 -16.79 10.77 23.96
CA TRP A 143 -17.32 10.04 22.83
C TRP A 143 -18.08 10.95 21.86
N ALA A 144 -19.00 11.79 22.35
CA ALA A 144 -19.75 12.73 21.51
C ALA A 144 -18.82 13.73 20.78
N ASP A 145 -17.77 14.20 21.45
CA ASP A 145 -16.76 15.06 20.84
C ASP A 145 -15.99 14.31 19.72
N ALA A 146 -15.68 13.03 19.91
CA ALA A 146 -15.05 12.19 18.89
C ALA A 146 -15.97 11.92 17.69
N GLU A 147 -17.26 11.63 17.93
CA GLU A 147 -18.25 11.44 16.86
C GLU A 147 -18.44 12.71 16.03
N LYS A 148 -18.46 13.88 16.68
CA LYS A 148 -18.56 15.17 16.00
C LYS A 148 -17.37 15.42 15.07
N ILE A 149 -16.17 15.02 15.46
CA ILE A 149 -14.97 15.13 14.60
C ILE A 149 -14.98 14.06 13.51
N GLY A 150 -15.45 12.85 13.82
CA GLY A 150 -15.70 11.78 12.86
C GLY A 150 -14.43 11.20 12.21
N SER A 151 -13.26 11.32 12.85
CA SER A 151 -11.99 10.84 12.31
C SER A 151 -11.39 9.70 13.14
N ALA A 152 -10.59 8.85 12.51
CA ALA A 152 -9.88 7.76 13.19
C ALA A 152 -8.97 8.30 14.32
N ALA A 153 -8.36 9.48 14.12
CA ALA A 153 -7.55 10.14 15.14
C ALA A 153 -8.38 10.55 16.36
N ALA A 154 -9.58 11.09 16.17
CA ALA A 154 -10.45 11.50 17.28
C ALA A 154 -10.93 10.30 18.11
N PHE A 155 -11.34 9.21 17.46
CA PHE A 155 -11.71 7.98 18.15
C PHE A 155 -10.51 7.34 18.87
N ASN A 156 -9.30 7.42 18.31
CA ASN A 156 -8.09 6.97 19.00
C ASN A 156 -7.80 7.79 20.26
N VAL A 157 -7.96 9.12 20.21
CA VAL A 157 -7.81 9.98 21.41
C VAL A 157 -8.82 9.59 22.48
N TYR A 158 -10.09 9.35 22.11
CA TYR A 158 -11.10 8.86 23.03
C TYR A 158 -10.67 7.53 23.69
N ILE A 159 -10.28 6.52 22.89
CA ILE A 159 -9.86 5.20 23.40
C ILE A 159 -8.62 5.30 24.31
N GLN A 160 -7.68 6.21 24.00
CA GLN A 160 -6.48 6.41 24.83
C GLN A 160 -6.84 6.99 26.20
N ASN A 161 -7.77 7.94 26.25
CA ASN A 161 -8.20 8.59 27.48
C ASN A 161 -9.20 7.74 28.29
N PHE A 162 -10.00 6.93 27.61
CA PHE A 162 -11.09 6.13 28.18
C PHE A 162 -10.96 4.65 27.77
N GLY A 163 -9.81 4.02 28.03
CA GLY A 163 -9.50 2.67 27.55
C GLY A 163 -10.44 1.54 28.03
N SER A 164 -11.24 1.80 29.07
CA SER A 164 -12.31 0.92 29.57
C SER A 164 -13.69 1.59 29.53
N GLY A 165 -13.86 2.66 28.74
CA GLY A 165 -15.12 3.37 28.55
C GLY A 165 -16.15 2.52 27.78
N ALA A 166 -17.42 2.92 27.86
CA ALA A 166 -18.53 2.18 27.27
C ALA A 166 -18.44 2.10 25.74
N HIS A 167 -17.83 3.09 25.09
CA HIS A 167 -17.81 3.22 23.62
C HIS A 167 -16.52 2.71 22.97
N VAL A 168 -15.59 2.11 23.72
CA VAL A 168 -14.29 1.66 23.17
C VAL A 168 -14.46 0.67 22.01
N ALA A 169 -15.38 -0.29 22.15
CA ALA A 169 -15.65 -1.28 21.11
C ALA A 169 -16.19 -0.62 19.83
N GLU A 170 -17.09 0.35 19.97
CA GLU A 170 -17.65 1.09 18.85
C GLU A 170 -16.60 2.01 18.21
N GLY A 171 -15.79 2.72 19.00
CA GLY A 171 -14.68 3.53 18.50
C GLY A 171 -13.71 2.73 17.65
N ARG A 172 -13.35 1.50 18.08
CA ARG A 172 -12.51 0.60 17.27
C ARG A 172 -13.17 0.18 15.96
N ARG A 173 -14.48 -0.05 15.96
CA ARG A 173 -15.23 -0.35 14.72
C ARG A 173 -15.26 0.84 13.78
N ARG A 174 -15.48 2.05 14.29
CA ARG A 174 -15.45 3.29 13.50
C ARG A 174 -14.08 3.52 12.89
N ILE A 175 -12.99 3.32 13.64
CA ILE A 175 -11.62 3.40 13.12
C ILE A 175 -11.41 2.40 11.99
N ALA A 176 -11.74 1.13 12.21
CA ALA A 176 -11.56 0.10 11.18
C ALA A 176 -12.37 0.39 9.90
N ALA A 177 -13.58 0.93 10.03
CA ALA A 177 -14.41 1.33 8.88
C ALA A 177 -13.81 2.52 8.12
N LEU A 178 -13.30 3.53 8.82
CA LEU A 178 -12.64 4.69 8.21
C LEU A 178 -11.34 4.29 7.51
N ASP A 179 -10.51 3.45 8.14
CA ASP A 179 -9.27 2.96 7.55
C ASP A 179 -9.56 2.10 6.31
N GLU A 180 -10.58 1.25 6.35
CA GLU A 180 -11.01 0.48 5.19
C GLU A 180 -11.46 1.37 4.03
N GLN A 181 -12.26 2.40 4.32
CA GLN A 181 -12.70 3.36 3.33
C GLN A 181 -11.50 4.09 2.70
N ALA A 182 -10.56 4.55 3.51
CA ALA A 182 -9.34 5.22 3.04
C ALA A 182 -8.49 4.30 2.16
N ARG A 183 -8.38 3.00 2.50
CA ARG A 183 -7.68 2.02 1.66
C ARG A 183 -8.34 1.84 0.29
N LYS A 184 -9.68 1.74 0.24
CA LYS A 184 -10.43 1.63 -1.02
C LYS A 184 -10.27 2.86 -1.89
N GLU A 185 -10.36 4.05 -1.30
CA GLU A 185 -10.15 5.30 -2.02
C GLU A 185 -8.73 5.39 -2.59
N ALA A 186 -7.71 5.01 -1.80
CA ALA A 186 -6.33 4.95 -2.27
C ALA A 186 -6.12 3.95 -3.42
N ASP A 187 -6.76 2.78 -3.34
CA ASP A 187 -6.76 1.76 -4.40
C ASP A 187 -7.36 2.31 -5.69
N GLU A 188 -8.55 2.91 -5.62
CA GLU A 188 -9.23 3.50 -6.79
C GLU A 188 -8.46 4.68 -7.41
N MET A 189 -7.86 5.54 -6.60
CA MET A 189 -7.02 6.64 -7.09
C MET A 189 -5.78 6.11 -7.82
N ALA A 190 -5.09 5.12 -7.24
CA ALA A 190 -3.90 4.52 -7.84
C ALA A 190 -4.24 3.77 -9.13
N TRP A 191 -5.38 3.09 -9.16
CA TRP A 191 -5.90 2.45 -10.37
C TRP A 191 -6.21 3.48 -11.46
N THR A 192 -6.95 4.54 -11.13
CA THR A 192 -7.28 5.62 -12.06
C THR A 192 -6.02 6.25 -12.66
N GLU A 193 -4.99 6.46 -11.85
CA GLU A 193 -3.70 6.97 -12.31
C GLU A 193 -2.98 5.98 -13.25
N ALA A 194 -2.97 4.69 -12.90
CA ALA A 194 -2.39 3.66 -13.75
C ALA A 194 -3.09 3.58 -15.12
N VAL A 195 -4.43 3.66 -15.12
CA VAL A 195 -5.24 3.73 -16.35
C VAL A 195 -4.92 4.99 -17.15
N ARG A 196 -4.80 6.15 -16.49
CA ARG A 196 -4.46 7.43 -17.15
C ARG A 196 -3.09 7.39 -17.80
N ILE A 197 -2.08 6.80 -17.15
CA ILE A 197 -0.73 6.64 -17.71
C ILE A 197 -0.72 5.58 -18.82
N GLY A 198 -1.46 4.49 -18.64
CA GLY A 198 -1.68 3.47 -19.67
C GLY A 198 -0.45 2.66 -20.08
N THR A 199 0.58 2.58 -19.22
CA THR A 199 1.82 1.82 -19.50
C THR A 199 1.94 0.58 -18.61
N ALA A 200 2.66 -0.44 -19.09
CA ALA A 200 2.94 -1.65 -18.29
C ALA A 200 3.65 -1.31 -16.97
N ALA A 201 4.53 -0.30 -16.97
CA ALA A 201 5.21 0.17 -15.75
C ALA A 201 4.22 0.74 -14.71
N ALA A 202 3.23 1.54 -15.15
CA ALA A 202 2.24 2.12 -14.25
C ALA A 202 1.32 1.06 -13.64
N PHE A 203 0.84 0.11 -14.44
CA PHE A 203 0.05 -1.01 -13.92
C PHE A 203 0.86 -1.92 -12.99
N ASN A 204 2.16 -2.14 -13.28
CA ASN A 204 3.03 -2.88 -12.38
C ASN A 204 3.21 -2.18 -11.02
N ALA A 205 3.39 -0.85 -11.03
CA ALA A 205 3.47 -0.07 -9.79
C ALA A 205 2.16 -0.17 -8.98
N TYR A 206 1.00 -0.12 -9.64
CA TYR A 206 -0.28 -0.36 -9.00
C TYR A 206 -0.36 -1.75 -8.34
N VAL A 207 -0.05 -2.83 -9.08
CA VAL A 207 -0.08 -4.21 -8.55
C VAL A 207 0.90 -4.40 -7.38
N GLN A 208 2.06 -3.73 -7.41
CA GLN A 208 3.04 -3.79 -6.31
C GLN A 208 2.52 -3.12 -5.04
N ASN A 209 1.88 -1.96 -5.16
CA ASN A 209 1.38 -1.20 -4.02
C ASN A 209 0.04 -1.74 -3.49
N PHE A 210 -0.78 -2.32 -4.36
CA PHE A 210 -2.14 -2.79 -4.06
C PHE A 210 -2.30 -4.27 -4.45
N GLY A 211 -1.44 -5.15 -3.95
CA GLY A 211 -1.39 -6.56 -4.36
C GLY A 211 -2.66 -7.40 -4.11
N SER A 212 -3.60 -6.90 -3.31
CA SER A 212 -4.94 -7.46 -3.09
C SER A 212 -6.07 -6.49 -3.44
N GLY A 213 -5.76 -5.41 -4.16
CA GLY A 213 -6.72 -4.41 -4.62
C GLY A 213 -7.72 -4.97 -5.63
N ALA A 214 -8.82 -4.26 -5.82
CA ALA A 214 -9.94 -4.70 -6.66
C ALA A 214 -9.53 -4.89 -8.13
N HIS A 215 -8.55 -4.12 -8.62
CA HIS A 215 -8.17 -4.07 -10.04
C HIS A 215 -6.92 -4.88 -10.38
N VAL A 216 -6.38 -5.67 -9.46
CA VAL A 216 -5.14 -6.44 -9.69
C VAL A 216 -5.25 -7.40 -10.87
N ALA A 217 -6.38 -8.09 -10.99
CA ALA A 217 -6.60 -9.03 -12.08
C ALA A 217 -6.62 -8.30 -13.43
N GLU A 218 -7.31 -7.16 -13.51
CA GLU A 218 -7.38 -6.35 -14.72
C GLU A 218 -6.03 -5.71 -15.06
N ALA A 219 -5.32 -5.16 -14.07
CA ALA A 219 -3.99 -4.60 -14.24
C ALA A 219 -3.02 -5.63 -14.86
N ARG A 220 -3.05 -6.88 -14.38
CA ARG A 220 -2.24 -7.98 -14.94
C ARG A 220 -2.60 -8.31 -16.39
N GLN A 221 -3.88 -8.28 -16.73
CA GLN A 221 -4.31 -8.47 -18.12
C GLN A 221 -3.81 -7.34 -19.03
N ARG A 222 -3.91 -6.08 -18.57
CA ARG A 222 -3.42 -4.91 -19.32
C ARG A 222 -1.90 -4.94 -19.50
N ILE A 223 -1.15 -5.35 -18.47
CA ILE A 223 0.31 -5.57 -18.57
C ILE A 223 0.62 -6.59 -19.66
N ALA A 224 0.00 -7.77 -19.61
CA ALA A 224 0.25 -8.82 -20.58
C ALA A 224 -0.08 -8.37 -22.02
N ALA A 225 -1.16 -7.62 -22.21
CA ALA A 225 -1.53 -7.08 -23.52
C ALA A 225 -0.52 -6.04 -24.03
N LEU A 226 -0.03 -5.15 -23.16
CA LEU A 226 0.97 -4.13 -23.51
C LEU A 226 2.34 -4.76 -23.81
N ASP A 227 2.76 -5.74 -23.02
CA ASP A 227 4.01 -6.47 -23.25
C ASP A 227 3.96 -7.27 -24.56
N GLU A 228 2.83 -7.90 -24.86
CA GLU A 228 2.61 -8.58 -26.13
C GLU A 228 2.69 -7.62 -27.32
N GLN A 229 2.05 -6.45 -27.20
CA GLN A 229 2.10 -5.42 -28.23
C GLN A 229 3.54 -4.92 -28.45
N ALA A 230 4.27 -4.63 -27.36
CA ALA A 230 5.66 -4.19 -27.42
C ALA A 230 6.56 -5.26 -28.08
N ARG A 231 6.33 -6.54 -27.80
CA ARG A 231 7.04 -7.65 -28.44
C ARG A 231 6.80 -7.71 -29.96
N LYS A 232 5.54 -7.55 -30.39
CA LYS A 232 5.18 -7.53 -31.82
C LYS A 232 5.81 -6.34 -32.55
N GLU A 233 5.80 -5.16 -31.95
CA GLU A 233 6.44 -3.97 -32.51
C GLU A 233 7.96 -4.12 -32.61
N ALA A 234 8.60 -4.73 -31.61
CA ALA A 234 10.02 -5.03 -31.63
C ALA A 234 10.38 -6.05 -32.73
N ASP A 235 9.57 -7.09 -32.92
CA ASP A 235 9.71 -8.08 -34.00
C ASP A 235 9.65 -7.37 -35.37
N GLU A 236 8.59 -6.61 -35.62
CA GLU A 236 8.38 -5.90 -36.89
C GLU A 236 9.51 -4.91 -37.21
N LYS A 237 9.97 -4.17 -36.19
CA LYS A 237 11.10 -3.24 -36.35
C LYS A 237 12.39 -3.97 -36.68
N ALA A 238 12.69 -5.07 -36.00
CA ALA A 238 13.89 -5.87 -36.25
C ALA A 238 13.84 -6.52 -37.64
N TRP A 239 12.66 -6.97 -38.06
CA TRP A 239 12.44 -7.49 -39.40
C TRP A 239 12.65 -6.42 -40.48
N THR A 240 12.04 -5.26 -40.32
CA THR A 240 12.20 -4.12 -41.25
C THR A 240 13.67 -3.75 -41.41
N GLU A 241 14.44 -3.73 -40.33
CA GLU A 241 15.87 -3.46 -40.35
C GLU A 241 16.68 -4.55 -41.09
N ALA A 242 16.34 -5.82 -40.86
CA ALA A 242 16.97 -6.94 -41.56
C ALA A 242 16.68 -6.90 -43.07
N VAL A 243 15.45 -6.58 -43.46
CA VAL A 243 15.06 -6.39 -44.87
C VAL A 243 15.80 -5.22 -45.50
N ARG A 244 15.90 -4.09 -44.79
CA ARG A 244 16.61 -2.89 -45.26
C ARG A 244 18.09 -3.15 -45.50
N THR A 245 18.73 -3.93 -44.62
CA THR A 245 20.15 -4.29 -44.76
C THR A 245 20.36 -5.36 -45.83
N GLY A 246 19.43 -6.33 -45.92
CA GLY A 246 19.38 -7.30 -47.01
C GLY A 246 20.52 -8.32 -47.06
N THR A 247 21.24 -8.52 -45.94
CA THR A 247 22.36 -9.46 -45.85
C THR A 247 21.99 -10.70 -45.03
N ALA A 248 22.66 -11.83 -45.28
CA ALA A 248 22.46 -13.05 -44.51
C ALA A 248 22.75 -12.83 -43.01
N ALA A 249 23.75 -12.00 -42.69
CA ALA A 249 24.08 -11.63 -41.31
C ALA A 249 22.92 -10.89 -40.62
N ALA A 250 22.26 -9.95 -41.31
CA ALA A 250 21.14 -9.20 -40.74
C ALA A 250 19.92 -10.09 -40.45
N PHE A 251 19.56 -10.99 -41.39
CA PHE A 251 18.48 -11.95 -41.16
C PHE A 251 18.81 -12.97 -40.06
N ASN A 252 20.08 -13.40 -39.96
CA ASN A 252 20.52 -14.25 -38.85
C ASN A 252 20.43 -13.51 -37.50
N GLY A 253 20.78 -12.21 -37.45
CA GLY A 253 20.62 -11.38 -36.26
C GLY A 253 19.15 -11.23 -35.84
N TYR A 254 18.23 -11.05 -36.80
CA TYR A 254 16.80 -11.10 -36.55
C TYR A 254 16.37 -12.44 -35.95
N LEU A 255 16.77 -13.57 -36.55
CA LEU A 255 16.44 -14.92 -36.09
C LEU A 255 16.99 -15.27 -34.70
N GLN A 256 18.09 -14.65 -34.28
CA GLN A 256 18.62 -14.81 -32.92
C GLN A 256 17.68 -14.23 -31.87
N ASN A 257 17.06 -13.08 -32.16
CA ASN A 257 16.17 -12.39 -31.22
C ASN A 257 14.70 -12.82 -31.37
N PHE A 258 14.28 -13.20 -32.58
CA PHE A 258 12.90 -13.49 -32.96
C PHE A 258 12.79 -14.84 -33.71
N GLY A 259 13.42 -15.88 -33.17
CA GLY A 259 13.51 -17.20 -33.81
C GLY A 259 12.16 -17.92 -34.03
N SER A 260 11.13 -17.51 -33.29
CA SER A 260 9.72 -17.91 -33.46
C SER A 260 8.80 -16.72 -33.77
N GLY A 261 9.37 -15.59 -34.20
CA GLY A 261 8.63 -14.38 -34.58
C GLY A 261 7.85 -14.56 -35.88
N ALA A 262 7.02 -13.57 -36.22
CA ALA A 262 6.13 -13.63 -37.38
C ALA A 262 6.89 -13.83 -38.70
N HIS A 263 8.11 -13.30 -38.81
CA HIS A 263 8.92 -13.34 -40.03
C HIS A 263 10.02 -14.40 -39.99
N ALA A 264 10.05 -15.27 -38.97
CA ALA A 264 11.13 -16.26 -38.80
C ALA A 264 11.26 -17.24 -39.99
N ALA A 265 10.14 -17.72 -40.53
CA ALA A 265 10.16 -18.61 -41.69
C ALA A 265 10.72 -17.91 -42.94
N GLU A 266 10.30 -16.67 -43.18
CA GLU A 266 10.77 -15.88 -44.32
C GLU A 266 12.26 -15.51 -44.18
N ALA A 267 12.69 -15.10 -42.99
CA ALA A 267 14.10 -14.81 -42.70
C ALA A 267 15.00 -16.00 -43.04
N ARG A 268 14.61 -17.23 -42.64
CA ARG A 268 15.36 -18.46 -42.95
C ARG A 268 15.46 -18.70 -44.47
N GLN A 269 14.38 -18.46 -45.21
CA GLN A 269 14.38 -18.57 -46.67
C GLN A 269 15.34 -17.55 -47.31
N ARG A 270 15.32 -16.30 -46.85
CA ARG A 270 16.20 -15.24 -47.36
C ARG A 270 17.67 -15.54 -47.08
N VAL A 271 18.01 -16.06 -45.89
CA VAL A 271 19.37 -16.52 -45.56
C VAL A 271 19.82 -17.61 -46.54
N ALA A 272 19.04 -18.68 -46.70
CA ALA A 272 19.39 -19.78 -47.59
C ALA A 272 19.60 -19.33 -49.05
N ALA A 273 18.77 -18.39 -49.53
CA ALA A 273 18.90 -17.81 -50.86
C ALA A 273 20.18 -16.97 -51.01
N LEU A 274 20.49 -16.13 -50.02
CA LEU A 274 21.69 -15.28 -50.03
C LEU A 274 22.97 -16.10 -49.93
N GLU A 275 23.00 -17.13 -49.10
CA GLU A 275 24.14 -18.04 -49.00
C GLU A 275 24.35 -18.81 -50.30
N THR A 276 23.28 -19.28 -50.94
CA THR A 276 23.35 -19.96 -52.24
C THR A 276 23.93 -19.03 -53.30
N ARG A 277 23.43 -17.78 -53.37
CA ARG A 277 23.98 -16.77 -54.28
C ARG A 277 25.46 -16.46 -54.02
N GLY A 278 25.85 -16.36 -52.74
CA GLY A 278 27.23 -16.16 -52.35
C GLY A 278 28.14 -17.32 -52.78
N ARG A 279 27.70 -18.56 -52.56
CA ARG A 279 28.41 -19.77 -53.03
C ARG A 279 28.57 -19.78 -54.55
N GLU A 280 27.51 -19.48 -55.30
CA GLU A 280 27.56 -19.39 -56.76
C GLU A 280 28.50 -18.28 -57.27
N GLU A 281 28.55 -17.14 -56.57
CA GLU A 281 29.45 -16.05 -56.91
C GLU A 281 30.92 -16.43 -56.67
N VAL A 282 31.22 -17.05 -55.53
CA VAL A 282 32.56 -17.58 -55.23
C VAL A 282 32.98 -18.61 -56.28
N GLU A 283 32.11 -19.56 -56.62
CA GLU A 283 32.39 -20.58 -57.64
C GLU A 283 32.67 -19.95 -59.02
N ARG A 284 31.92 -18.92 -59.41
CA ARG A 284 32.19 -18.17 -60.65
C ARG A 284 33.55 -17.47 -60.64
N ARG A 285 33.97 -16.91 -59.49
CA ARG A 285 35.25 -16.22 -59.33
C ARG A 285 36.43 -17.21 -59.35
N VAL A 286 36.30 -18.35 -58.70
CA VAL A 286 37.35 -19.38 -58.59
C VAL A 286 37.49 -20.20 -59.88
N HIS A 287 36.40 -20.49 -60.60
CA HIS A 287 36.39 -21.33 -61.80
C HIS A 287 35.89 -20.60 -63.07
N PRO A 288 36.52 -19.49 -63.51
CA PRO A 288 36.02 -18.66 -64.62
C PRO A 288 35.96 -19.43 -65.95
N ARG A 289 36.90 -20.35 -66.20
CA ARG A 289 36.94 -21.18 -67.42
C ARG A 289 35.77 -22.18 -67.51
N LYS A 290 35.35 -22.79 -66.40
CA LYS A 290 34.15 -23.67 -66.36
C LYS A 290 32.88 -22.86 -66.61
N ALA A 291 32.74 -21.70 -65.98
CA ALA A 291 31.60 -20.80 -66.19
C ALA A 291 31.48 -20.33 -67.66
N LEU A 292 32.61 -20.00 -68.30
CA LEU A 292 32.67 -19.66 -69.74
C LEU A 292 32.29 -20.84 -70.65
N ARG A 293 32.74 -22.07 -70.34
CA ARG A 293 32.34 -23.28 -71.05
C ARG A 293 30.84 -23.55 -70.94
N ALA A 294 30.26 -23.43 -69.74
CA ALA A 294 28.82 -23.60 -69.52
C ALA A 294 27.99 -22.55 -70.29
N LYS A 295 28.42 -21.28 -70.31
CA LYS A 295 27.77 -20.23 -71.12
C LYS A 295 27.83 -20.53 -72.63
N ARG A 296 28.97 -21.01 -73.13
CA ARG A 296 29.12 -21.44 -74.55
C ARG A 296 28.23 -22.64 -74.89
N ALA A 297 28.12 -23.62 -73.99
CA ALA A 297 27.25 -24.79 -74.16
C ALA A 297 25.75 -24.41 -74.18
N ASN A 298 25.32 -23.53 -73.27
CA ASN A 298 23.93 -23.05 -73.24
C ASN A 298 23.57 -22.23 -74.49
N LYS A 299 24.49 -21.38 -74.99
CA LYS A 299 24.30 -20.67 -76.26
C LYS A 299 24.12 -21.62 -77.44
N LYS A 300 24.90 -22.71 -77.49
CA LYS A 300 24.79 -23.75 -78.52
C LYS A 300 23.45 -24.49 -78.44
N SER A 301 22.97 -24.78 -77.23
CA SER A 301 21.64 -25.37 -76.99
C SER A 301 20.50 -24.44 -77.45
N ARG A 302 20.52 -23.14 -77.09
CA ARG A 302 19.50 -22.18 -77.57
C ARG A 302 19.46 -22.04 -79.10
N HIS A 303 20.60 -22.09 -79.78
CA HIS A 303 20.63 -22.12 -81.25
C HIS A 303 20.08 -23.43 -81.83
N GLN A 304 20.34 -24.57 -81.20
CA GLN A 304 19.78 -25.86 -81.63
C GLN A 304 18.28 -25.97 -81.36
N SER A 305 17.77 -25.47 -80.24
CA SER A 305 16.33 -25.42 -79.94
C SER A 305 15.59 -24.45 -80.85
N ALA A 306 16.19 -23.29 -81.17
CA ALA A 306 15.64 -22.37 -82.17
C ALA A 306 15.62 -23.01 -83.57
N SER A 307 16.64 -23.79 -83.93
CA SER A 307 16.68 -24.54 -85.20
C SER A 307 15.66 -25.68 -85.24
N ARG A 308 15.35 -26.33 -84.11
CA ARG A 308 14.32 -27.39 -84.03
C ARG A 308 12.88 -26.86 -84.02
N LEU A 309 12.64 -25.63 -83.56
CA LEU A 309 11.32 -24.99 -83.69
C LEU A 309 10.99 -24.62 -85.14
N CYS A 310 11.99 -24.53 -86.02
CA CYS A 310 11.81 -24.30 -87.45
C CYS A 310 11.61 -25.58 -88.27
N ASP A 311 11.56 -26.75 -87.61
CA ASP A 311 11.51 -28.07 -88.24
C ASP A 311 10.25 -28.82 -87.75
N TYR A 312 9.07 -28.29 -88.10
CA TYR A 312 7.78 -28.99 -87.97
C TYR A 312 7.14 -29.08 -89.37
N PRO A 313 6.96 -30.27 -89.96
CA PRO A 313 6.36 -30.41 -91.29
C PRO A 313 4.84 -30.44 -91.14
N GLY A 314 4.19 -29.31 -91.42
CA GLY A 314 2.73 -29.25 -91.51
C GLY A 314 2.17 -27.85 -91.27
N ASN A 315 1.93 -27.14 -92.38
CA ASN A 315 1.17 -25.89 -92.55
C ASN A 315 1.89 -24.56 -92.26
N GLY A 316 2.41 -24.00 -93.36
CA GLY A 316 2.34 -22.58 -93.74
C GLY A 316 2.72 -21.52 -92.70
N CYS A 317 3.96 -21.03 -92.78
CA CYS A 317 4.26 -19.67 -92.32
C CYS A 317 4.67 -18.82 -93.51
N LEU A 318 3.85 -17.80 -93.76
CA LEU A 318 4.09 -16.67 -94.62
C LEU A 318 5.42 -16.00 -94.26
N GLU A 319 6.11 -15.63 -95.33
CA GLU A 319 7.01 -14.51 -95.54
C GLU A 319 7.22 -13.50 -94.38
N ASN A 320 8.50 -13.14 -94.19
CA ASN A 320 9.04 -12.01 -93.42
C ASN A 320 9.07 -12.08 -91.89
N VAL A 321 10.13 -12.66 -91.32
CA VAL A 321 10.89 -11.99 -90.24
C VAL A 321 12.38 -12.25 -90.43
N LEU A 322 13.09 -11.18 -90.83
CA LEU A 322 14.54 -11.06 -90.81
C LEU A 322 15.04 -11.29 -89.37
N ILE A 323 15.80 -12.37 -89.12
CA ILE A 323 16.62 -12.50 -87.91
C ILE A 323 17.95 -11.80 -88.21
N PRO A 324 18.30 -10.65 -87.59
CA PRO A 324 19.59 -10.02 -87.83
C PRO A 324 20.67 -10.86 -87.16
N SER A 325 21.50 -11.50 -87.98
CA SER A 325 22.74 -12.13 -87.54
C SER A 325 23.61 -11.10 -86.82
N SER A 326 23.94 -11.41 -85.57
CA SER A 326 24.83 -10.65 -84.71
C SER A 326 26.24 -10.58 -85.29
N ARG A 327 26.51 -9.60 -86.14
CA ARG A 327 27.88 -9.23 -86.54
C ARG A 327 27.93 -7.81 -87.13
N VAL A 328 27.63 -6.79 -86.32
CA VAL A 328 28.03 -5.42 -86.67
C VAL A 328 29.35 -5.08 -85.99
N ARG A 329 30.30 -4.84 -86.88
CA ARG A 329 31.68 -4.43 -86.70
C ARG A 329 31.71 -3.06 -86.00
N ARG A 330 32.61 -2.95 -85.03
CA ARG A 330 32.94 -1.73 -84.31
C ARG A 330 33.80 -0.89 -85.27
N GLU A 331 33.22 0.10 -85.92
CA GLU A 331 33.97 1.10 -86.70
C GLU A 331 33.49 2.51 -86.32
N SER A 332 34.49 3.33 -86.09
CA SER A 332 34.49 4.68 -85.58
C SER A 332 33.75 5.67 -86.47
N LEU A 333 32.83 6.46 -85.89
CA LEU A 333 32.53 7.79 -86.39
C LEU A 333 32.63 8.78 -85.23
N PHE A 334 33.74 9.50 -85.29
CA PHE A 334 34.06 10.70 -84.56
C PHE A 334 33.31 11.83 -85.27
N GLU A 335 32.17 12.27 -84.75
CA GLU A 335 31.52 13.48 -85.25
C GLU A 335 31.17 14.40 -84.08
N ARG A 336 31.93 15.50 -84.04
CA ARG A 336 31.75 16.67 -83.20
C ARG A 336 30.33 17.19 -83.35
N SER A 337 29.65 17.41 -82.23
CA SER A 337 28.67 18.48 -82.12
C SER A 337 28.67 19.05 -80.71
N PHE A 338 28.48 20.35 -80.68
CA PHE A 338 28.96 21.32 -79.73
C PHE A 338 27.80 21.73 -78.80
N VAL A 339 27.95 21.50 -77.50
CA VAL A 339 27.64 22.36 -76.32
C VAL A 339 26.45 23.36 -76.44
N PRO A 340 25.51 23.40 -75.47
CA PRO A 340 25.74 24.27 -74.30
C PRO A 340 25.39 23.72 -72.91
N TYR A 341 26.25 24.17 -72.01
CA TYR A 341 26.27 24.06 -70.57
C TYR A 341 25.08 24.83 -69.96
N VAL A 342 24.20 24.17 -69.20
CA VAL A 342 23.28 24.85 -68.27
C VAL A 342 23.65 24.47 -66.85
N ARG A 343 24.14 25.48 -66.15
CA ARG A 343 24.63 25.49 -64.78
C ARG A 343 23.41 25.63 -63.87
N VAL A 344 23.11 24.63 -63.03
CA VAL A 344 22.11 24.76 -61.96
C VAL A 344 22.83 24.66 -60.61
N PRO A 345 22.72 25.67 -59.73
CA PRO A 345 23.53 25.77 -58.52
C PRO A 345 22.96 24.92 -57.36
N TRP A 346 23.90 24.32 -56.65
CA TRP A 346 23.76 23.80 -55.29
C TRP A 346 23.31 24.91 -54.31
N ARG A 347 22.40 24.59 -53.40
CA ARG A 347 22.21 25.29 -52.12
C ARG A 347 22.59 24.33 -50.99
N PRO A 348 23.50 24.74 -50.08
CA PRO A 348 23.51 24.30 -48.71
C PRO A 348 22.94 25.40 -47.80
N TYR A 349 22.03 25.03 -46.91
CA TYR A 349 21.94 25.38 -45.47
C TYR A 349 20.60 24.88 -44.93
#